data_AF-A0A1L3ZL31-F1
#
_entry.id   AF-A0A1L3ZL31-F1
#
_cell.length_a   1.000
_cell.length_b   1.000
_cell.length_c   1.000
_cell.angle_alpha   90.00
_cell.angle_beta   90.00
_cell.angle_gamma   90.00
#
_symmetry.space_group_name_H-M   'P 1'
#
loop_
_entity.id
_entity.type
_entity.pdbx_description
1 polymer ?
#
loop_
_entity_poly.entity_id
_entity_poly.type
_entity_poly.pdbx_seq_one_letter_code
_entity_poly.pdbx_strand_id
1 'polypeptide(L)' 'MTLFRRVRVLLIAVAVGISGLEVAEQFSIPVPASIVTPAEARIGRPLTPVSVAGVARRTVRRCAVGVYYC' A
#
# COMPACT_ATOMS: atom_id res chain seq x y z
N MET A 1 -47.20 -6.99 -3.85
CA MET A 1 -46.10 -7.96 -3.65
C MET A 1 -46.09 -8.37 -2.19
N THR A 2 -46.46 -9.62 -1.87
CA THR A 2 -46.61 -10.06 -0.49
C THR A 2 -45.29 -9.91 0.28
N LEU A 3 -45.35 -9.38 1.49
CA LEU A 3 -44.20 -9.15 2.37
C LEU A 3 -43.32 -10.40 2.49
N PHE A 4 -43.98 -11.56 2.56
CA PHE A 4 -43.36 -12.89 2.59
C PHE A 4 -42.48 -13.19 1.37
N ARG A 5 -42.86 -12.74 0.17
CA ARG A 5 -42.07 -12.90 -1.05
C ARG A 5 -40.81 -12.03 -1.02
N ARG A 6 -40.89 -10.83 -0.45
CA ARG A 6 -39.73 -9.93 -0.28
C ARG A 6 -38.74 -10.47 0.75
N VAL A 7 -39.25 -10.98 1.88
CA VAL A 7 -38.41 -11.60 2.92
C VAL A 7 -37.67 -12.83 2.39
N ARG A 8 -38.35 -13.70 1.64
CA ARG A 8 -37.69 -14.86 1.00
C ARG A 8 -36.59 -14.44 0.01
N VAL A 9 -36.83 -13.43 -0.81
CA VAL A 9 -35.83 -12.92 -1.76
C VAL A 9 -34.62 -12.32 -1.04
N LEU A 10 -34.84 -11.58 0.04
CA LEU A 10 -33.75 -11.03 0.86
C LEU A 10 -32.91 -12.13 1.52
N LEU A 11 -33.54 -13.17 2.07
CA LEU A 11 -32.82 -14.30 2.67
C LEU A 11 -31.94 -15.04 1.66
N ILE A 12 -32.45 -15.26 0.44
CA ILE A 12 -31.67 -15.89 -0.64
C ILE A 12 -30.50 -15.00 -1.05
N ALA A 13 -30.71 -13.69 -1.20
CA ALA A 13 -29.65 -12.76 -1.57
C ALA A 13 -28.52 -12.71 -0.53
N VAL A 14 -28.86 -12.72 0.77
CA VAL A 14 -27.88 -12.76 1.86
C VAL A 14 -27.11 -14.08 1.86
N ALA A 15 -27.80 -15.22 1.70
CA ALA A 15 -27.15 -16.53 1.66
C ALA A 15 -26.15 -16.64 0.49
N VAL A 16 -26.50 -16.12 -0.68
CA VAL A 16 -25.61 -16.09 -1.86
C VAL A 16 -24.44 -15.12 -1.66
N GLY A 17 -24.67 -13.97 -1.03
CA GLY A 17 -23.60 -13.00 -0.73
C GLY A 17 -22.55 -13.55 0.22
N ILE A 18 -22.96 -14.31 1.25
CA ILE A 18 -22.05 -14.93 2.22
C ILE A 18 -21.29 -16.10 1.58
N SER A 19 -21.96 -16.95 0.80
CA SER A 19 -21.28 -18.10 0.16
C SER A 19 -20.27 -17.67 -0.91
N GLY A 20 -20.51 -16.55 -1.60
CA GLY A 20 -19.55 -15.99 -2.56
C GLY A 20 -18.22 -15.57 -1.93
N LEU A 21 -18.20 -15.23 -0.64
CA LEU A 21 -16.99 -14.81 0.07
C LEU A 21 -16.06 -15.99 0.36
N GLU A 22 -16.61 -17.12 0.77
CA GLU A 22 -15.87 -18.36 1.06
C GLU A 22 -15.28 -18.98 -0.22
N VAL A 23 -16.01 -18.89 -1.34
CA VAL A 23 -15.54 -19.40 -2.64
C VAL A 23 -14.36 -18.57 -3.16
N ALA A 24 -14.31 -17.26 -2.86
CA ALA A 24 -13.20 -16.40 -3.30
C ALA A 24 -11.86 -16.80 -2.64
N GLU A 25 -11.88 -17.19 -1.36
CA GLU A 25 -10.70 -17.67 -0.63
C GLU A 25 -10.18 -19.00 -1.20
N GLN A 26 -11.08 -19.94 -1.52
CA GLN A 26 -10.68 -21.27 -2.02
C GLN A 26 -10.20 -21.25 -3.48
N PHE A 27 -10.61 -20.27 -4.27
CA PHE A 27 -10.22 -20.15 -5.68
C PHE A 27 -8.92 -19.36 -5.92
N SER A 28 -8.22 -18.92 -4.86
CA SER A 28 -6.98 -18.13 -4.97
C SER A 28 -7.09 -17.03 -6.02
N ILE A 29 -8.28 -16.43 -6.16
CA ILE A 29 -8.49 -15.34 -7.09
C ILE A 29 -7.56 -14.24 -6.57
N PRO A 30 -6.59 -13.74 -7.35
CA PRO A 30 -5.69 -12.70 -6.90
C PRO A 30 -6.49 -11.41 -6.76
N VAL A 31 -7.19 -11.27 -5.64
CA VAL A 31 -7.70 -9.99 -5.19
C VAL A 31 -6.45 -9.16 -4.92
N PRO A 32 -6.26 -8.01 -5.56
CA PRO A 32 -5.13 -7.16 -5.26
C PRO A 32 -5.22 -6.82 -3.76
N ALA A 33 -4.31 -7.38 -2.98
CA ALA A 33 -4.28 -7.31 -1.52
C ALA A 33 -4.12 -5.88 -0.98
N SER A 34 -4.09 -4.88 -1.86
CA SER A 34 -3.87 -3.50 -1.50
C SER A 34 -4.76 -2.57 -2.33
N ILE A 35 -5.74 -1.96 -1.65
CA ILE A 35 -6.42 -0.73 -2.13
C ILE A 35 -5.42 0.45 -2.21
N VAL A 36 -4.22 0.29 -1.65
CA VAL A 36 -3.18 1.29 -1.56
C VAL A 36 -1.95 0.84 -2.35
N THR A 37 -1.37 1.71 -3.16
CA THR A 37 -0.13 1.41 -3.87
C THR A 37 1.01 1.12 -2.89
N PRO A 38 1.90 0.13 -3.16
CA PRO A 38 3.07 -0.10 -2.33
C PRO A 38 3.92 1.18 -2.27
N ALA A 39 4.21 1.64 -1.05
CA ALA A 39 5.09 2.78 -0.82
C ALA A 39 6.55 2.34 -0.89
N GLU A 40 7.13 2.31 -2.09
CA GLU A 40 8.54 1.99 -2.27
C GLU A 40 9.45 3.12 -1.79
N ALA A 41 10.13 2.89 -0.66
CA ALA A 41 11.20 3.76 -0.20
C ALA A 41 12.43 3.60 -1.11
N ARG A 42 12.65 4.55 -2.02
CA ARG A 42 13.85 4.57 -2.86
C ARG A 42 15.04 5.15 -2.09
N ILE A 43 16.11 4.36 -1.98
CA ILE A 43 17.37 4.76 -1.34
C ILE A 43 18.30 5.36 -2.41
N GLY A 44 19.11 6.36 -2.03
CA GLY A 44 20.19 6.86 -2.88
C GLY A 44 19.83 7.92 -3.93
N ARG A 45 18.54 8.25 -4.13
CA ARG A 45 18.15 9.42 -4.93
C ARG A 45 18.68 10.72 -4.30
N PRO A 46 18.91 11.80 -5.07
CA PRO A 46 19.55 13.04 -4.59
C PRO A 46 18.91 13.70 -3.35
N LEU A 47 17.64 13.40 -3.05
CA LEU A 47 16.87 13.95 -1.93
C LEU A 47 16.34 12.88 -0.96
N THR A 48 16.77 11.63 -1.10
CA THR A 48 16.36 10.54 -0.21
C THR A 48 17.46 10.23 0.82
N PRO A 49 17.13 9.50 1.90
CA PRO A 49 18.14 8.99 2.82
C PRO A 49 19.26 8.26 2.08
N VAL A 50 20.49 8.34 2.63
CA VAL A 50 21.70 7.68 2.11
C VAL A 50 22.09 8.15 0.68
N SER A 51 21.79 9.40 0.33
CA SER A 51 22.25 9.99 -0.94
C SER A 51 23.73 10.40 -0.91
N VAL A 52 24.54 9.85 -1.82
CA VAL A 52 25.96 10.24 -1.99
C VAL A 52 26.11 11.73 -2.32
N ALA A 53 25.23 12.27 -3.18
CA ALA A 53 25.21 13.68 -3.51
C ALA A 53 24.91 14.56 -2.28
N GLY A 54 24.04 14.09 -1.38
CA GLY A 54 23.74 14.76 -0.12
C GLY A 54 24.93 14.79 0.83
N VAL A 55 25.64 13.66 0.94
CA VAL A 55 26.88 13.55 1.74
C VAL A 55 27.93 14.52 1.21
N ALA A 56 28.21 14.50 -0.11
CA ALA A 56 29.21 15.37 -0.72
C ALA A 56 28.93 16.86 -0.43
N ARG A 57 27.69 17.33 -0.60
CA ARG A 57 27.31 18.72 -0.28
C ARG A 57 27.52 19.06 1.21
N ARG A 58 27.17 18.13 2.11
CA ARG A 58 27.31 18.33 3.56
C ARG A 58 28.78 18.37 3.96
N THR A 59 29.62 17.51 3.38
CA THR A 59 31.07 17.52 3.57
C THR A 59 31.68 18.83 3.08
N VAL A 60 31.39 19.26 1.84
CA VAL A 60 31.89 20.54 1.28
C VAL A 60 31.52 21.73 2.15
N ARG A 61 30.26 21.80 2.62
CA ARG A 61 29.84 22.88 3.53
C ARG A 61 30.62 22.86 4.85
N ARG A 62 30.89 21.68 5.42
CA ARG A 62 31.67 21.53 6.66
C ARG A 62 33.15 21.88 6.46
N CYS A 63 33.72 21.53 5.32
CA CYS A 63 35.06 21.99 4.93
C CYS A 63 35.12 23.52 4.84
N ALA A 64 34.13 24.13 4.17
CA ALA A 64 34.09 25.58 3.97
C ALA A 64 34.00 26.38 5.28
N VAL A 65 33.41 25.80 6.34
CA VAL A 65 33.35 26.42 7.68
C VAL A 65 34.46 25.93 8.63
N GLY A 66 35.47 25.20 8.11
CA GLY A 66 36.63 24.76 8.88
C GLY A 66 36.36 23.65 9.90
N VAL A 67 35.24 22.94 9.79
CA VAL A 67 34.91 21.82 10.70
C VAL A 67 35.77 20.58 10.43
N TYR A 68 36.22 20.40 9.18
CA TYR A 68 37.10 19.32 8.77
C TYR A 68 38.35 19.86 8.10
N TYR A 69 39.46 19.14 8.27
CA TYR A 69 40.62 19.27 7.40
C TYR A 69 40.28 18.65 6.05
N CYS A 70 40.01 19.56 5.12
CA CYS A 70 39.88 19.35 3.71
C CYS A 70 40.90 20.32 3.07
#